data_AF-A0A519RU81-F1
#
_entry.id   AF-A0A519RU81-F1
#
_cell.length_a   1.000
_cell.length_b   1.000
_cell.length_c   1.000
_cell.angle_alpha   90.00
_cell.angle_beta   90.00
_cell.angle_gamma   90.00
#
_symmetry.space_group_name_H-M   'P 1'
#
loop_
_entity.id
_entity.type
_entity.pdbx_description
1 polymer ?
#
loop_
_entity_poly.entity_id
_entity_poly.type
_entity_poly.pdbx_seq_one_letter_code
_entity_poly.pdbx_strand_id
1 'polypeptide(L)'
;MAAPRLRQLRRDKTIFSLSLNIIRLHLEEQELLRQPQAEAPEAVLLLVQQSIDHWVGLATGYLMRKHRCPAGEALPLLGEFQADLKASIPAAEVWQIPLGTVLFLPPELLASHQPAAAEVPEAASDLAAPAPPVA
;
A
#
# COMPACT_ATOMS: atom_id res chain seq x y z
N MET A 1 -16.18 -16.34 -16.99
CA MET A 1 -16.88 -15.25 -16.26
C MET A 1 -16.14 -15.01 -14.95
N ALA A 2 -15.78 -13.76 -14.63
CA ALA A 2 -15.15 -13.46 -13.34
C ALA A 2 -16.06 -13.87 -12.18
N ALA A 3 -15.50 -14.54 -11.17
CA ALA A 3 -16.24 -14.98 -9.99
C ALA A 3 -16.93 -13.77 -9.30
N PRO A 4 -18.10 -13.96 -8.65
CA PRO A 4 -18.82 -12.87 -7.99
C PRO A 4 -17.95 -12.01 -7.06
N ARG A 5 -17.01 -12.65 -6.36
CA ARG A 5 -16.04 -12.01 -5.45
C ARG A 5 -15.08 -11.07 -6.20
N LEU A 6 -14.54 -11.48 -7.35
CA LEU A 6 -13.65 -10.65 -8.16
C LEU A 6 -14.37 -9.42 -8.73
N ARG A 7 -15.63 -9.57 -9.14
CA ARG A 7 -16.46 -8.44 -9.59
C ARG A 7 -16.69 -7.42 -8.47
N GLN A 8 -16.84 -7.88 -7.23
CA GLN A 8 -16.96 -7.00 -6.06
C GLN A 8 -15.65 -6.25 -5.80
N LEU A 9 -14.51 -6.94 -5.84
CA LEU A 9 -13.19 -6.30 -5.68
C LEU A 9 -12.93 -5.26 -6.76
N ARG A 10 -13.32 -5.54 -8.01
CA ARG A 10 -13.16 -4.60 -9.13
C ARG A 10 -13.91 -3.28 -8.93
N ARG A 11 -15.00 -3.28 -8.15
CA ARG A 11 -15.78 -2.06 -7.83
C ARG A 11 -15.22 -1.28 -6.64
N ASP A 12 -14.32 -1.88 -5.87
CA ASP A 12 -13.69 -1.22 -4.74
C ASP A 12 -12.45 -0.45 -5.21
N LYS A 13 -12.60 0.88 -5.28
CA LYS A 13 -11.57 1.79 -5.81
C LYS A 13 -10.21 1.60 -5.13
N THR A 14 -10.20 1.34 -3.81
CA THR A 14 -8.96 1.22 -3.05
C THR A 14 -8.21 -0.06 -3.43
N ILE A 15 -8.87 -1.22 -3.37
CA ILE A 15 -8.19 -2.47 -3.74
C ILE A 15 -7.82 -2.50 -5.23
N PHE A 16 -8.65 -1.89 -6.08
CA PHE A 16 -8.34 -1.72 -7.49
C PHE A 16 -7.08 -0.88 -7.71
N SER A 17 -6.97 0.28 -7.06
CA SER A 17 -5.78 1.14 -7.14
C SER A 17 -4.53 0.46 -6.56
N LEU A 18 -4.66 -0.20 -5.40
CA LEU A 18 -3.58 -0.98 -4.79
C LEU A 18 -3.06 -2.04 -5.76
N SER A 19 -3.98 -2.78 -6.39
CA SER A 19 -3.63 -3.86 -7.32
C SER A 19 -3.00 -3.32 -8.60
N LEU A 20 -3.47 -2.20 -9.15
CA LEU A 20 -2.87 -1.56 -10.32
C LEU A 20 -1.44 -1.08 -10.04
N ASN A 21 -1.19 -0.52 -8.86
CA ASN A 21 0.14 -0.10 -8.44
C ASN A 21 1.10 -1.29 -8.34
N ILE A 22 0.65 -2.41 -7.75
CA ILE A 22 1.44 -3.65 -7.70
C ILE A 22 1.76 -4.16 -9.11
N ILE A 23 0.77 -4.20 -10.00
CA ILE A 23 0.96 -4.64 -11.40
C ILE A 23 1.96 -3.72 -12.11
N ARG A 24 1.84 -2.40 -11.91
CA ARG A 24 2.76 -1.42 -12.51
C ARG A 24 4.20 -1.62 -12.04
N LEU A 25 4.42 -1.92 -10.77
CA LEU A 25 5.76 -2.21 -10.23
C LEU A 25 6.32 -3.52 -10.77
N HIS A 26 5.51 -4.57 -10.90
CA HIS A 26 5.96 -5.82 -11.52
C HIS A 26 6.32 -5.64 -13.00
N LEU A 27 5.64 -4.75 -13.72
CA LEU A 27 6.03 -4.39 -15.09
C LEU A 27 7.38 -3.64 -15.11
N GLU A 28 7.61 -2.75 -14.13
CA GLU A 28 8.90 -2.07 -13.96
C GLU A 28 10.02 -3.07 -13.65
N GLU A 29 9.79 -3.97 -12.69
CA GLU A 29 10.72 -5.05 -12.33
C GLU A 29 11.12 -5.88 -13.55
N GLN A 30 10.14 -6.30 -14.36
CA GLN A 30 10.40 -7.06 -15.58
C GLN A 30 11.23 -6.28 -16.60
N GLU A 31 10.98 -4.98 -16.75
CA GLU A 31 11.74 -4.15 -17.69
C GLU A 31 13.17 -3.93 -17.22
N LEU A 32 13.38 -3.70 -15.92
CA LEU A 32 14.71 -3.59 -15.30
C LEU A 32 15.52 -4.88 -15.48
N LEU A 33 14.88 -6.03 -15.28
CA LEU A 33 15.51 -7.35 -15.51
C LEU A 33 15.84 -7.60 -16.99
N ARG A 34 15.06 -7.01 -17.91
CA ARG A 34 15.28 -7.11 -19.36
C ARG A 34 16.40 -6.20 -19.85
N GLN A 35 16.67 -5.08 -19.17
CA GLN A 35 17.71 -4.11 -19.52
C GLN A 35 18.88 -4.07 -18.52
N PRO A 36 19.70 -5.13 -18.43
CA PRO A 36 20.77 -5.25 -17.43
C PRO A 36 21.95 -4.27 -17.62
N GLN A 37 21.93 -3.42 -18.64
CA GLN A 37 23.04 -2.51 -19.00
C GLN A 37 22.85 -1.07 -18.50
N ALA A 38 21.73 -0.74 -17.85
CA ALA A 38 21.54 0.58 -17.25
C ALA A 38 22.42 0.75 -16.00
N GLU A 39 23.10 1.89 -15.85
CA GLU A 39 23.88 2.20 -14.64
C GLU A 39 22.97 2.24 -13.40
N ALA A 40 23.39 1.58 -12.31
CA ALA A 40 22.66 1.39 -11.04
C ALA A 40 21.33 0.59 -11.08
N PRO A 41 21.27 -0.58 -11.75
CA PRO A 41 20.02 -1.34 -11.87
C PRO A 41 19.63 -2.05 -10.56
N GLU A 42 20.61 -2.41 -9.72
CA GLU A 42 20.38 -3.25 -8.54
C GLU A 42 19.71 -2.48 -7.40
N ALA A 43 20.13 -1.24 -7.12
CA ALA A 43 19.50 -0.40 -6.10
C ALA A 43 18.05 -0.03 -6.49
N VAL A 44 17.81 0.24 -7.77
CA VAL A 44 16.48 0.54 -8.28
C VAL A 44 15.60 -0.71 -8.25
N LEU A 45 16.12 -1.86 -8.69
CA LEU A 45 15.41 -3.13 -8.61
C LEU A 45 15.03 -3.48 -7.18
N LEU A 46 15.95 -3.31 -6.23
CA LEU A 46 15.69 -3.54 -4.81
C LEU A 46 14.59 -2.61 -4.28
N LEU A 47 14.62 -1.32 -4.65
CA LEU A 47 13.58 -0.37 -4.28
C LEU A 47 12.21 -0.78 -4.84
N VAL A 48 12.15 -1.22 -6.10
CA VAL A 48 10.93 -1.70 -6.74
C VAL A 48 10.39 -2.94 -6.02
N GLN A 49 11.25 -3.90 -5.67
CA GLN A 49 10.87 -5.11 -4.93
C GLN A 49 10.33 -4.80 -3.54
N GLN A 50 11.01 -3.95 -2.77
CA GLN A 50 10.52 -3.51 -1.47
C GLN A 50 9.17 -2.77 -1.57
N SER A 51 9.00 -1.99 -2.63
CA SER A 51 7.72 -1.31 -2.89
C SER A 51 6.61 -2.33 -3.18
N ILE A 52 6.88 -3.35 -4.01
CA ILE A 52 5.93 -4.43 -4.29
C ILE A 52 5.48 -5.09 -2.99
N ASP A 53 6.42 -5.51 -2.15
CA ASP A 53 6.13 -6.14 -0.86
C ASP A 53 5.27 -5.24 0.03
N HIS A 54 5.60 -3.94 0.07
CA HIS A 54 4.83 -2.97 0.83
C HIS A 54 3.38 -2.86 0.35
N TRP A 55 3.17 -2.70 -0.96
CA TRP A 55 1.84 -2.59 -1.55
C TRP A 55 1.02 -3.87 -1.44
N VAL A 56 1.67 -5.03 -1.60
CA VAL A 56 1.04 -6.35 -1.36
C VAL A 56 0.59 -6.47 0.09
N GLY A 57 1.41 -6.02 1.05
CA GLY A 57 1.06 -5.98 2.47
C GLY A 57 -0.19 -5.13 2.72
N LEU A 58 -0.26 -3.93 2.14
CA LEU A 58 -1.42 -3.05 2.25
C LEU A 58 -2.68 -3.65 1.62
N ALA A 59 -2.58 -4.20 0.42
CA ALA A 59 -3.69 -4.82 -0.29
C ALA A 59 -4.24 -6.03 0.47
N THR A 60 -3.36 -6.90 0.94
CA THR A 60 -3.72 -8.06 1.76
C THR A 60 -4.38 -7.63 3.07
N GLY A 61 -3.79 -6.66 3.78
CA GLY A 61 -4.35 -6.13 5.02
C GLY A 61 -5.71 -5.44 4.82
N TYR A 62 -5.89 -4.74 3.71
CA TYR A 62 -7.17 -4.14 3.33
C TYR A 62 -8.24 -5.19 3.04
N LEU A 63 -7.90 -6.27 2.31
CA LEU A 63 -8.81 -7.40 2.08
C LEU A 63 -9.22 -8.06 3.39
N MET A 64 -8.28 -8.28 4.31
CA MET A 64 -8.58 -8.86 5.62
C MET A 64 -9.54 -7.99 6.42
N ARG A 65 -9.28 -6.68 6.50
CA ARG A 65 -10.08 -5.76 7.32
C ARG A 65 -11.44 -5.45 6.71
N LYS A 66 -11.48 -5.03 5.44
CA LYS A 66 -12.72 -4.55 4.80
C LYS A 66 -13.57 -5.68 4.24
N HIS A 67 -12.95 -6.66 3.60
CA HIS A 67 -13.66 -7.77 2.93
C HIS A 67 -13.77 -9.02 3.83
N ARG A 68 -13.36 -8.92 5.11
CA ARG A 68 -13.36 -10.01 6.09
C ARG A 68 -12.71 -11.29 5.57
N CYS A 69 -11.67 -11.14 4.74
CA CYS A 69 -10.97 -12.26 4.15
C CYS A 69 -10.05 -12.92 5.21
N PRO A 70 -10.11 -14.24 5.41
CA PRO A 70 -9.17 -14.94 6.27
C PRO A 70 -7.72 -14.74 5.80
N ALA A 71 -6.78 -14.70 6.75
CA ALA A 71 -5.35 -14.47 6.44
C ALA A 71 -4.80 -15.47 5.40
N GLY A 72 -5.20 -16.75 5.49
CA GLY A 72 -4.79 -17.80 4.54
C GLY A 72 -5.39 -17.67 3.14
N GLU A 73 -6.46 -16.87 2.97
CA GLU A 73 -7.14 -16.68 1.69
C GLU A 73 -6.86 -15.30 1.05
N ALA A 74 -6.41 -14.32 1.84
CA ALA A 74 -6.26 -12.95 1.39
C ALA A 74 -5.21 -12.78 0.29
N LEU A 75 -4.05 -13.43 0.43
CA LEU A 75 -2.99 -13.39 -0.57
C LEU A 75 -3.38 -14.17 -1.85
N PRO A 76 -3.92 -15.40 -1.79
CA PRO A 76 -4.47 -16.08 -2.96
C PRO A 76 -5.52 -15.25 -3.71
N LEU A 77 -6.48 -14.66 -2.97
CA LEU A 77 -7.53 -13.82 -3.55
C LEU A 77 -6.95 -12.57 -4.24
N LEU A 78 -5.92 -11.96 -3.65
CA LEU A 78 -5.22 -10.84 -4.26
C LEU A 78 -4.54 -11.26 -5.56
N GLY A 79 -3.89 -12.43 -5.59
CA GLY A 79 -3.27 -12.98 -6.80
C GLY A 79 -4.28 -13.25 -7.91
N GLU A 80 -5.42 -13.87 -7.58
CA GLU A 80 -6.52 -14.09 -8.53
C GLU A 80 -7.07 -12.77 -9.09
N PHE A 81 -7.23 -11.77 -8.23
CA PHE A 81 -7.71 -10.46 -8.63
C PHE A 81 -6.71 -9.74 -9.55
N GLN A 82 -5.41 -9.78 -9.25
CA GLN A 82 -4.39 -9.22 -10.12
C GLN A 82 -4.33 -9.93 -11.48
N ALA A 83 -4.49 -11.25 -11.51
CA ALA A 83 -4.57 -12.00 -12.77
C ALA A 83 -5.78 -11.57 -13.62
N ASP A 84 -6.95 -11.40 -12.99
CA ASP A 84 -8.17 -10.90 -13.63
C ASP A 84 -8.00 -9.47 -14.17
N LEU A 85 -7.30 -8.59 -13.43
CA LEU A 85 -6.97 -7.24 -13.90
C LEU A 85 -6.00 -7.28 -15.08
N LYS A 86 -4.90 -8.04 -15.02
CA LYS A 86 -3.93 -8.18 -16.11
C LYS A 86 -4.57 -8.76 -17.39
N ALA A 87 -5.59 -9.61 -17.25
CA ALA A 87 -6.33 -10.16 -18.38
C ALA A 87 -7.31 -9.15 -19.01
N SER A 88 -7.68 -8.08 -18.29
CA SER A 88 -8.73 -7.14 -18.73
C SER A 88 -8.23 -5.72 -18.99
N ILE A 89 -7.06 -5.35 -18.49
CA ILE A 89 -6.45 -4.04 -18.66
C ILE A 89 -5.13 -4.22 -19.43
N PRO A 90 -4.99 -3.63 -20.62
CA PRO A 90 -3.75 -3.68 -21.38
C PRO A 90 -2.57 -3.11 -20.58
N ALA A 91 -1.39 -3.75 -20.69
CA ALA A 91 -0.18 -3.27 -20.01
C ALA A 91 0.14 -1.80 -20.37
N ALA A 92 -0.11 -1.39 -21.62
CA ALA A 92 0.08 -0.01 -22.08
C ALA A 92 -0.76 1.03 -21.30
N GLU A 93 -1.94 0.65 -20.82
CA GLU A 93 -2.75 1.52 -19.97
C GLU A 93 -2.17 1.60 -18.56
N VAL A 94 -1.70 0.47 -18.02
CA VAL A 94 -1.05 0.43 -16.70
C VAL A 94 0.21 1.29 -16.69
N TRP A 95 1.00 1.27 -17.77
CA TRP A 95 2.22 2.09 -17.92
C TRP A 95 1.99 3.60 -17.84
N GLN A 96 0.76 4.08 -18.04
CA GLN A 96 0.43 5.50 -17.90
C GLN A 96 0.41 5.96 -16.44
N ILE A 97 0.41 5.02 -15.47
CA ILE A 97 0.52 5.33 -14.06
C ILE A 97 1.97 5.77 -13.76
N PRO A 98 2.21 7.03 -13.32
CA PRO A 98 3.56 7.53 -13.10
C PRO A 98 4.27 6.74 -12.00
N LEU A 99 5.50 6.27 -12.26
CA LEU A 99 6.25 5.45 -11.32
C LEU A 99 6.48 6.16 -9.98
N GLY A 100 6.72 7.48 -9.99
CA GLY A 100 6.85 8.27 -8.76
C GLY A 100 5.62 8.13 -7.85
N THR A 101 4.41 8.23 -8.40
CA THR A 101 3.16 8.06 -7.65
C THR A 101 2.98 6.63 -7.09
N VAL A 102 3.63 5.65 -7.70
CA VAL A 102 3.56 4.24 -7.27
C VAL A 102 4.63 3.93 -6.22
N LEU A 103 5.81 4.56 -6.30
CA LEU A 103 6.85 4.41 -5.28
C LEU A 103 6.47 5.09 -3.96
N PHE A 104 5.65 6.14 -4.01
CA PHE A 104 5.11 6.79 -2.81
C PHE A 104 3.71 6.28 -2.47
N LEU A 105 3.40 6.13 -1.18
CA LEU A 105 2.02 5.86 -0.77
C LEU A 105 1.11 7.08 -1.05
N PRO A 106 -0.13 6.85 -1.48
CA PRO A 106 -1.19 7.83 -1.48
C PRO A 106 -1.37 8.36 -0.06
N PRO A 107 -1.43 9.69 0.12
CA PRO A 107 -1.53 10.32 1.43
C PRO A 107 -2.75 9.82 2.23
N GLU A 108 -3.81 9.37 1.55
CA GLU A 108 -5.01 8.82 2.20
C GLU A 108 -4.74 7.50 2.94
N LEU A 109 -3.78 6.70 2.47
CA LEU A 109 -3.35 5.46 3.14
C LEU A 109 -2.33 5.74 4.25
N LEU A 110 -1.52 6.80 4.10
CA LEU A 110 -0.66 7.28 5.18
C LEU A 110 -1.45 7.78 6.39
N ALA A 111 -2.58 8.46 6.15
CA ALA A 111 -3.48 8.92 7.23
C ALA A 111 -4.13 7.76 8.01
N SER A 112 -4.33 6.61 7.37
CA SER A 112 -4.84 5.39 8.03
C SER A 112 -3.77 4.62 8.81
N HIS A 113 -2.50 5.01 8.65
CA HIS A 113 -1.33 4.43 9.30
C HIS A 113 -0.73 5.32 10.39
N GLN A 114 -1.36 6.47 10.71
CA GLN A 114 -0.99 7.17 11.91
C GLN A 114 -1.32 6.24 13.09
N PRO A 115 -0.32 5.75 13.86
CA PRO A 115 -0.65 5.18 15.15
C PRO A 115 -1.45 6.27 15.86
N ALA A 116 -2.64 5.94 16.35
CA ALA A 116 -3.34 6.79 17.28
C ALA A 116 -2.29 7.24 18.28
N ALA A 117 -1.98 8.54 18.26
CA ALA A 117 -1.08 9.12 19.23
C ALA A 117 -1.53 8.54 20.57
N ALA A 118 -0.64 7.80 21.22
CA ALA A 118 -0.93 7.29 22.54
C ALA A 118 -1.35 8.50 23.35
N GLU A 119 -2.66 8.61 23.58
CA GLU A 119 -3.21 9.42 24.63
C GLU A 119 -2.47 8.94 25.86
N VAL A 120 -1.50 9.72 26.30
CA VAL A 120 -1.01 9.63 27.67
C VAL A 120 -2.16 10.18 28.49
N PRO A 121 -2.94 9.35 29.20
CA PRO A 121 -3.90 9.88 30.14
C PRO A 121 -3.10 10.28 31.37
N GLU A 122 -3.22 11.55 31.72
CA GLU A 122 -3.51 11.98 33.09
C GLU A 122 -2.59 11.47 34.21
N ALA A 123 -1.80 12.40 34.76
CA ALA A 123 -1.78 12.57 36.21
C ALA A 123 -1.36 13.99 36.55
N ALA A 124 -2.35 14.84 36.83
CA ALA A 124 -2.17 15.91 37.77
C ALA A 124 -1.70 15.30 39.10
N SER A 125 -0.57 15.76 39.61
CA SER A 125 -0.28 15.71 41.04
C SER A 125 0.36 17.04 41.40
N ASP A 126 -0.45 17.85 42.06
CA ASP A 126 -0.09 18.79 43.10
C ASP A 126 1.38 18.76 43.51
N LEU A 127 2.08 19.88 43.26
CA LEU A 127 2.90 20.44 44.32
C LEU A 127 2.87 21.96 44.24
N ALA A 128 2.24 22.51 45.27
CA ALA A 128 2.05 23.92 45.53
C ALA A 128 3.36 24.73 45.50
N ALA A 129 3.31 25.90 44.88
CA ALA A 129 4.07 27.07 45.32
C ALA A 129 3.37 28.35 44.80
N PRO A 130 2.68 29.13 45.64
CA PRO A 130 2.35 30.50 45.29
C PRO A 130 3.60 31.38 45.48
N ALA A 131 3.98 32.08 44.41
CA ALA A 131 4.76 33.32 44.47
C ALA A 131 3.86 34.47 44.99
N PRO A 132 4.30 35.72 45.25
CA PRO A 132 5.59 36.34 44.91
C PRO A 132 6.08 37.31 46.05
N PRO A 133 6.71 38.50 45.84
CA PRO A 133 7.74 39.04 46.74
C PRO A 133 7.25 40.26 47.58
N VAL A 134 8.21 40.89 48.29
CA VAL A 134 8.25 42.27 48.84
C VAL A 134 7.94 42.44 50.33
N ALA A 135 9.00 42.69 51.11
CA ALA A 135 9.33 44.02 51.65
C ALA A 135 10.85 44.11 51.83
#